data_AF-A0A932BFZ9-F1
#
_entry.id   AF-A0A932BFZ9-F1
#
_cell.length_a   1.000
_cell.length_b   1.000
_cell.length_c   1.000
_cell.angle_alpha   90.00
_cell.angle_beta   90.00
_cell.angle_gamma   90.00
#
_symmetry.space_group_name_H-M   'P 1'
#
loop_
_entity.id
_entity.type
_entity.pdbx_description
1 polymer ?
#
loop_
_entity_poly.entity_id
_entity_poly.type
_entity_poly.pdbx_seq_one_letter_code
_entity_poly.pdbx_strand_id
1 'polypeptide(L)' 'MPYSAREVLAKLQRAGFKEVRQSGSHKVLRHADGRQTYVAMHPGDVPDGTFRKILKQAGLSLDRFRDL' A
#
# COMPACT_ATOMS: atom_id res chain seq x y z
N MET A 1 10.11 -5.78 -9.56
CA MET A 1 8.93 -5.88 -10.45
C MET A 1 8.04 -4.71 -10.13
N PRO A 2 7.56 -3.98 -11.14
CA PRO A 2 6.80 -2.79 -10.87
C PRO A 2 5.33 -3.18 -10.61
N TYR A 3 4.76 -2.68 -9.52
CA TYR A 3 3.37 -2.95 -9.11
C TYR A 3 2.54 -1.70 -9.34
N SER A 4 1.33 -1.84 -9.89
CA SER A 4 0.42 -0.71 -10.06
C SER A 4 -0.11 -0.22 -8.71
N ALA A 5 -0.51 1.05 -8.62
CA ALA A 5 -1.14 1.58 -7.40
C ALA A 5 -2.39 0.80 -6.98
N ARG A 6 -3.16 0.29 -7.96
CA ARG A 6 -4.35 -0.55 -7.71
C ARG A 6 -3.99 -1.89 -7.08
N GLU A 7 -2.94 -2.53 -7.57
CA GLU A 7 -2.48 -3.81 -7.03
C GLU A 7 -1.96 -3.66 -5.60
N VAL A 8 -1.15 -2.62 -5.35
CA VAL A 8 -0.65 -2.30 -4.00
C VAL A 8 -1.82 -2.05 -3.03
N LEU A 9 -2.81 -1.26 -3.45
CA LEU A 9 -4.00 -1.01 -2.64
C LEU A 9 -4.76 -2.30 -2.29
N ALA A 10 -5.02 -3.16 -3.29
CA ALA A 10 -5.76 -4.40 -3.09
C ALA A 10 -5.04 -5.36 -2.14
N LYS A 11 -3.72 -5.53 -2.32
CA LYS A 11 -2.91 -6.40 -1.44
C LYS A 11 -2.82 -5.84 -0.01
N LEU A 12 -2.73 -4.52 0.17
CA LEU A 12 -2.80 -3.91 1.51
C LEU A 12 -4.16 -4.15 2.18
N GLN A 13 -5.26 -4.07 1.43
CA GLN A 13 -6.60 -4.39 1.95
C GLN A 13 -6.70 -5.87 2.37
N ARG A 14 -6.15 -6.79 1.57
CA ARG A 14 -6.04 -8.22 1.93
C ARG A 14 -5.16 -8.46 3.16
N ALA A 15 -4.17 -7.59 3.39
CA ALA A 15 -3.36 -7.59 4.62
C ALA A 15 -4.08 -6.99 5.84
N GLY A 16 -5.35 -6.60 5.71
CA GLY A 16 -6.16 -6.05 6.81
C GLY A 16 -6.14 -4.53 6.95
N PHE A 17 -5.49 -3.80 6.03
CA PHE A 17 -5.56 -2.34 6.03
C PHE A 17 -6.91 -1.86 5.52
N LYS A 18 -7.43 -0.79 6.13
CA LYS A 18 -8.66 -0.12 5.69
C LYS A 18 -8.35 1.30 5.27
N GLU A 19 -9.02 1.76 4.23
CA GLU A 19 -8.97 3.16 3.84
C GLU A 19 -9.69 4.00 4.88
N VAL A 20 -9.00 5.00 5.44
CA VAL A 20 -9.55 5.88 6.49
C VAL A 20 -9.74 7.32 6.02
N ARG A 21 -9.03 7.72 4.96
CA ARG A 21 -9.12 9.06 4.38
C ARG A 21 -8.61 9.05 2.95
N GLN A 22 -9.19 9.91 2.12
CA GLN A 22 -8.68 10.23 0.80
C GLN A 22 -8.55 11.76 0.62
N SER A 23 -7.50 12.20 -0.06
CA SER A 23 -7.35 13.58 -0.54
C SER A 23 -6.76 13.57 -1.95
N GLY A 24 -7.55 14.00 -2.93
CA GLY A 24 -7.21 13.81 -4.34
C GLY A 24 -6.99 12.32 -4.63
N SER A 25 -5.85 12.00 -5.26
CA SER A 25 -5.43 10.61 -5.53
C SER A 25 -4.81 9.89 -4.32
N HIS A 26 -4.48 10.58 -3.24
CA HIS A 26 -3.79 9.96 -2.10
C HIS A 26 -4.78 9.33 -1.14
N LYS A 27 -4.61 8.03 -0.90
CA LYS A 27 -5.35 7.24 0.07
C LYS A 27 -4.50 6.98 1.31
N VAL A 28 -5.10 7.20 2.48
CA VAL A 28 -4.53 6.86 3.79
C VAL A 28 -5.12 5.52 4.22
N LEU A 29 -4.25 4.56 4.50
CA LEU A 29 -4.60 3.20 4.87
C LEU A 29 -4.13 2.92 6.29
N ARG A 30 -5.01 2.43 7.15
CA ARG A 30 -4.72 2.11 8.55
C ARG A 30 -5.09 0.67 8.87
N HIS A 31 -4.21 -0.02 9.59
CA HIS A 31 -4.48 -1.35 10.15
C HIS A 31 -4.94 -1.21 11.60
N ALA A 32 -5.71 -2.18 12.11
CA ALA A 32 -6.27 -2.15 13.46
C ALA A 32 -5.22 -2.13 14.58
N ASP A 33 -4.01 -2.60 14.30
CA ASP A 33 -2.85 -2.58 15.22
C ASP A 33 -2.08 -1.25 15.23
N GLY A 34 -2.58 -0.23 14.53
CA GLY A 34 -1.99 1.12 14.52
C GLY A 34 -1.04 1.41 13.37
N ARG A 35 -0.65 0.42 12.55
CA ARG A 35 0.16 0.67 11.33
C ARG A 35 -0.60 1.57 10.34
N GLN A 36 0.13 2.44 9.64
CA GLN A 36 -0.44 3.35 8.66
C GLN A 36 0.49 3.49 7.45
N THR A 37 -0.08 3.52 6.25
CA THR A 37 0.63 3.75 5.00
C THR A 37 -0.21 4.59 4.04
N TYR A 38 0.39 5.00 2.92
CA TYR A 38 -0.21 5.88 1.93
C TYR A 38 -0.04 5.32 0.52
N VAL A 39 -1.08 5.39 -0.29
CA VAL A 39 -1.02 5.00 -1.71
C VAL A 39 -1.56 6.14 -2.56
N ALA A 40 -0.76 6.62 -3.51
CA ALA A 40 -1.20 7.58 -4.51
C ALA A 40 -1.79 6.83 -5.72
N MET A 41 -3.07 7.06 -6.00
CA MET A 41 -3.80 6.43 -7.10
C MET A 41 -3.53 7.16 -8.42
N HIS A 42 -2.41 6.86 -9.07
CA HIS A 42 -2.08 7.37 -10.41
C HIS A 42 -1.90 6.24 -11.43
N PRO A 43 -1.99 6.53 -12.73
CA PRO A 43 -1.64 5.58 -13.78
C PRO A 43 -0.17 5.15 -13.69
N GLY A 44 0.12 3.93 -14.14
CA GLY A 44 1.47 3.35 -14.12
C GLY A 44 1.83 2.72 -12.78
N ASP A 45 3.12 2.41 -12.65
CA ASP A 45 3.63 1.65 -11.53
C ASP A 45 4.13 2.53 -10.40
N VAL A 46 4.05 2.00 -9.17
CA VAL A 46 4.60 2.64 -7.99
C VAL A 46 6.14 2.59 -8.09
N PRO A 47 6.84 3.74 -7.97
CA PRO A 47 8.30 3.76 -7.95
C PRO A 47 8.87 2.85 -6.85
N ASP A 48 9.96 2.13 -7.13
CA ASP A 48 10.52 1.12 -6.19
C ASP A 48 10.79 1.69 -4.79
N GLY A 49 11.34 2.91 -4.70
CA GLY A 49 11.56 3.58 -3.42
C GLY A 49 10.28 3.88 -2.65
N THR A 50 9.20 4.25 -3.34
CA THR A 50 7.88 4.46 -2.74
C THR A 50 7.28 3.13 -2.29
N PHE A 51 7.36 2.10 -3.13
CA PHE A 51 6.87 0.77 -2.80
C PHE A 51 7.58 0.20 -1.56
N ARG A 52 8.91 0.32 -1.46
CA ARG A 52 9.67 -0.11 -0.27
C ARG A 52 9.28 0.66 0.99
N LYS A 53 9.01 1.97 0.88
CA LYS A 53 8.50 2.78 2.01
C LYS A 53 7.12 2.29 2.45
N ILE A 54 6.23 1.99 1.50
CA ILE A 54 4.91 1.43 1.78
C ILE A 54 5.03 0.11 2.53
N LEU A 55 5.87 -0.82 2.07
CA LEU A 55 6.10 -2.11 2.73
C LEU A 55 6.64 -1.93 4.16
N LYS A 56 7.62 -1.04 4.33
CA LYS A 56 8.19 -0.72 5.65
C LYS A 56 7.14 -0.17 6.61
N GLN A 57 6.35 0.80 6.16
CA GLN A 57 5.26 1.41 6.94
C GLN A 57 4.15 0.41 7.25
N ALA A 58 3.84 -0.47 6.30
CA ALA A 58 2.88 -1.54 6.46
C ALA A 58 3.40 -2.72 7.28
N GLY A 59 4.69 -2.76 7.62
CA GLY A 59 5.32 -3.91 8.29
C GLY A 59 5.18 -5.22 7.50
N LEU A 60 5.24 -5.16 6.16
CA LEU A 60 5.13 -6.31 5.28
C LEU A 60 6.48 -6.63 4.62
N SER A 61 6.86 -7.91 4.59
CA SER A 61 7.96 -8.37 3.73
C SER A 61 7.51 -8.41 2.27
N LEU A 62 8.47 -8.38 1.35
CA LEU A 62 8.18 -8.51 -0.08
C LEU A 62 7.50 -9.84 -0.41
N ASP A 63 7.95 -10.92 0.21
CA ASP A 63 7.38 -12.25 -0.04
C ASP A 63 5.95 -12.35 0.50
N ARG A 64 5.71 -11.82 1.71
CA ARG A 64 4.35 -11.73 2.22
C ARG A 64 3.44 -10.89 1.32
N PHE A 65 3.96 -9.79 0.76
CA PHE A 65 3.21 -8.98 -0.20
C PHE A 65 2.89 -9.74 -1.50
N ARG A 66 3.80 -10.60 -1.98
CA ARG A 66 3.57 -11.41 -3.19
C ARG A 66 2.47 -12.45 -2.99
N ASP A 67 2.39 -13.03 -1.80
CA ASP A 67 1.40 -14.06 -1.45
C ASP A 67 0.00 -13.50 -1.14
N LEU A 68 -0.12 -12.18 -1.00
CA LEU A 68 -1.38 -11.46 -0.88
C LEU A 68 -2.02 -11.17 -2.22
#